data_AF-A0A9E1AI33-F1
#
_entry.id   AF-A0A9E1AI33-F1
#
_cell.length_a   1.000
_cell.length_b   1.000
_cell.length_c   1.000
_cell.angle_alpha   90.00
_cell.angle_beta   90.00
_cell.angle_gamma   90.00
#
_symmetry.space_group_name_H-M   'P 1'
#
loop_
_entity.id
_entity.type
_entity.pdbx_description
1 polymer ?
#
loop_
_entity_poly.entity_id
_entity_poly.type
_entity_poly.pdbx_seq_one_letter_code
_entity_poly.pdbx_strand_id
1 'polypeptide(L)'
;MNDFKIENGVLIEYTGAEACVVIPEGVTEIGDAAFACCERLGSVSIPESVTHIDDDAFDECCSLKAVHLPSVLRKIGRGVFRTCEKLKEINLPSELKEI
;
A
#
# COMPACT_ATOMS: atom_id res chain seq x y z
N MET A 1 -10.03 -16.19 9.65
CA MET A 1 -9.45 -16.07 8.30
C MET A 1 -8.46 -14.93 8.35
N ASN A 2 -7.34 -15.04 7.65
CA ASN A 2 -6.38 -13.94 7.54
C ASN A 2 -6.75 -13.18 6.26
N ASP A 3 -6.99 -11.87 6.37
CA ASP A 3 -7.40 -11.04 5.23
C ASP A 3 -6.22 -10.71 4.30
N PHE A 4 -4.99 -11.03 4.73
CA PHE A 4 -3.78 -10.87 3.94
C PHE A 4 -3.37 -12.18 3.28
N LYS A 5 -3.25 -12.17 1.95
CA LYS A 5 -2.56 -13.20 1.17
C LYS A 5 -1.12 -12.77 0.94
N ILE A 6 -0.18 -13.49 1.56
CA ILE A 6 1.25 -13.20 1.50
C ILE A 6 2.00 -14.43 1.01
N GLU A 7 2.83 -14.27 -0.01
CA GLU A 7 3.69 -15.35 -0.55
C GLU A 7 5.13 -14.84 -0.62
N ASN A 8 6.06 -15.54 0.01
CA ASN A 8 7.49 -15.21 0.02
C ASN A 8 7.82 -13.75 0.43
N GLY A 9 7.03 -13.17 1.33
CA GLY A 9 7.19 -11.78 1.78
C GLY A 9 6.49 -10.74 0.91
N VAL A 10 5.83 -11.15 -0.18
CA VAL A 10 5.03 -10.27 -1.04
C VAL A 10 3.58 -10.33 -0.61
N LEU A 11 2.98 -9.19 -0.29
CA LEU A 11 1.53 -9.06 -0.08
C LEU A 11 0.87 -8.99 -1.45
N ILE A 12 0.18 -10.05 -1.84
CA ILE A 12 -0.40 -10.22 -3.18
C ILE A 12 -1.84 -9.73 -3.22
N GLU A 13 -2.58 -9.88 -2.13
CA GLU A 13 -4.00 -9.55 -2.08
C GLU A 13 -4.42 -9.29 -0.64
N TYR A 14 -5.25 -8.26 -0.46
CA TYR A 14 -5.97 -8.00 0.78
C TYR A 14 -7.49 -8.06 0.54
N THR A 15 -8.17 -8.93 1.29
CA THR A 15 -9.61 -9.18 1.14
C THR A 15 -10.45 -8.64 2.30
N GLY A 16 -9.83 -7.86 3.19
CA GLY A 16 -10.47 -7.33 4.38
C GLY A 16 -11.38 -6.13 4.08
N ALA A 17 -12.07 -5.65 5.10
CA ALA A 17 -13.01 -4.54 5.00
C ALA A 17 -12.75 -3.43 6.03
N GLU A 18 -11.60 -3.48 6.68
CA GLU A 18 -11.17 -2.56 7.72
C GLU A 18 -10.92 -1.17 7.15
N ALA A 19 -11.35 -0.15 7.88
CA ALA A 19 -11.05 1.23 7.51
C ALA A 19 -9.60 1.63 7.82
N CYS A 20 -8.93 0.91 8.72
CA CYS A 20 -7.55 1.16 9.11
C CYS A 20 -6.78 -0.15 9.05
N VAL A 21 -5.77 -0.21 8.20
CA VAL A 21 -4.96 -1.41 7.98
C VAL A 21 -3.53 -1.17 8.46
N VAL A 22 -2.99 -2.15 9.16
CA VAL A 22 -1.55 -2.25 9.45
C VAL A 22 -1.05 -3.47 8.70
N ILE A 23 -0.14 -3.27 7.75
CA ILE A 23 0.46 -4.38 7.01
C ILE A 23 1.38 -5.17 7.96
N PRO A 24 1.33 -6.51 7.97
CA PRO A 24 2.15 -7.31 8.86
C PRO A 24 3.66 -7.11 8.66
N GLU A 25 4.42 -7.18 9.76
CA GLU A 25 5.88 -7.21 9.71
C GLU A 25 6.39 -8.43 8.92
N GLY A 26 7.51 -8.23 8.21
CA GLY A 26 8.09 -9.26 7.34
C GLY A 26 7.57 -9.24 5.90
N VAL A 27 6.56 -8.41 5.60
CA VAL A 27 6.22 -8.06 4.22
C VAL A 27 7.31 -7.14 3.67
N THR A 28 7.90 -7.52 2.55
CA THR A 28 8.99 -6.79 1.89
C THR A 28 8.52 -6.02 0.66
N GLU A 29 7.35 -6.40 0.12
CA GLU A 29 6.79 -5.87 -1.12
C GLU A 29 5.26 -5.87 -1.08
N ILE A 30 4.64 -4.82 -1.59
CA ILE A 30 3.20 -4.75 -1.87
C ILE A 30 3.04 -4.96 -3.37
N GLY A 31 2.42 -6.07 -3.75
CA GLY A 31 2.29 -6.49 -5.13
C GLY A 31 1.29 -5.66 -5.95
N ASP A 32 1.29 -5.94 -7.25
CA ASP A 32 0.36 -5.38 -8.23
C ASP A 32 -1.09 -5.49 -7.75
N ALA A 33 -1.81 -4.36 -7.75
CA ALA A 33 -3.22 -4.25 -7.37
C ALA A 33 -3.59 -4.85 -5.99
N ALA A 34 -2.65 -5.03 -5.08
CA ALA A 34 -2.87 -5.83 -3.86
C ALA A 34 -3.97 -5.29 -2.91
N PHE A 35 -4.21 -3.98 -2.93
CA PHE A 35 -5.31 -3.29 -2.24
C PHE A 35 -6.28 -2.60 -3.22
N ALA A 36 -6.24 -2.93 -4.52
CA ALA A 36 -7.10 -2.28 -5.50
C ALA A 36 -8.59 -2.41 -5.13
N CYS A 37 -9.37 -1.37 -5.40
CA CYS A 37 -10.81 -1.29 -5.08
C CYS A 37 -11.15 -1.42 -3.58
N CYS A 38 -10.20 -1.21 -2.65
CA CYS A 38 -10.51 -1.18 -1.23
C CYS A 38 -11.22 0.13 -0.83
N GLU A 39 -12.48 0.30 -1.27
CA GLU A 39 -13.27 1.54 -1.13
C GLU A 39 -13.50 1.98 0.32
N ARG A 40 -13.36 1.08 1.29
CA ARG A 40 -13.52 1.36 2.72
C ARG A 40 -12.22 1.75 3.41
N LEU A 41 -11.07 1.45 2.80
CA LEU A 41 -9.76 1.71 3.39
C LEU A 41 -9.56 3.22 3.54
N GLY A 42 -9.48 3.68 4.78
CA GLY A 42 -9.28 5.08 5.14
C GLY A 42 -7.83 5.43 5.44
N SER A 43 -7.07 4.48 6.00
CA SER A 43 -5.66 4.64 6.26
C SER A 43 -4.90 3.32 6.21
N VAL A 44 -3.66 3.36 5.74
CA VAL A 44 -2.74 2.22 5.76
C VAL A 44 -1.40 2.61 6.41
N SER A 45 -0.92 1.74 7.28
CA SER A 45 0.43 1.81 7.85
C SER A 45 1.28 0.70 7.23
N ILE A 46 2.32 1.09 6.50
CA ILE A 46 3.23 0.19 5.80
C ILE A 46 4.52 0.04 6.64
N PRO A 47 4.97 -1.19 6.98
CA PRO A 47 6.10 -1.39 7.86
C PRO A 47 7.43 -1.06 7.17
N GLU A 48 8.47 -0.79 7.98
CA GLU A 48 9.84 -0.48 7.51
C GLU A 48 10.53 -1.68 6.82
N SER A 49 9.92 -2.85 6.78
CA SER A 49 10.39 -3.98 5.98
C SER A 49 10.05 -3.84 4.49
N VAL A 50 9.05 -3.03 4.12
CA VAL A 50 8.62 -2.84 2.74
C VAL A 50 9.57 -1.91 2.00
N THR A 51 10.11 -2.41 0.89
CA THR A 51 11.06 -1.67 0.05
C THR A 51 10.51 -1.34 -1.34
N HIS A 52 9.43 -2.01 -1.76
CA HIS A 52 8.81 -1.85 -3.08
C HIS A 52 7.29 -1.86 -2.96
N ILE A 53 6.64 -0.96 -3.70
CA ILE A 53 5.19 -0.98 -3.94
C ILE A 53 5.01 -1.03 -5.46
N ASP A 54 4.34 -2.07 -5.96
CA ASP A 54 4.15 -2.30 -7.38
C ASP A 54 2.90 -1.60 -7.93
N ASP A 55 2.66 -1.75 -9.23
CA ASP A 55 1.70 -0.97 -10.00
C ASP A 55 0.27 -1.09 -9.44
N ASP A 56 -0.45 0.04 -9.48
CA ASP A 56 -1.87 0.16 -9.11
C ASP A 56 -2.23 -0.44 -7.71
N ALA A 57 -1.25 -0.62 -6.82
CA ALA A 57 -1.41 -1.33 -5.55
C ALA A 57 -2.53 -0.81 -4.65
N PHE A 58 -2.84 0.49 -4.69
CA PHE A 58 -3.97 1.10 -3.99
C PHE A 58 -4.92 1.84 -4.96
N ASP A 59 -5.01 1.41 -6.22
CA ASP A 59 -5.96 2.00 -7.17
C ASP A 59 -7.40 1.86 -6.68
N GLU A 60 -8.24 2.85 -7.00
CA GLU A 60 -9.66 2.90 -6.61
C GLU A 60 -9.91 2.78 -5.09
N CYS A 61 -8.92 3.06 -4.24
CA CYS A 61 -9.11 3.21 -2.80
C CYS A 61 -9.73 4.58 -2.46
N CYS A 62 -10.97 4.82 -2.91
CA CYS A 62 -11.64 6.13 -2.88
C CYS A 62 -11.83 6.73 -1.46
N SER A 63 -11.70 5.93 -0.40
CA SER A 63 -11.74 6.43 0.98
C SER A 63 -10.39 6.73 1.60
N LEU A 64 -9.29 6.39 0.92
CA LEU A 64 -7.94 6.47 1.48
C LEU A 64 -7.55 7.93 1.68
N LYS A 65 -7.24 8.28 2.92
CA LYS A 65 -6.89 9.64 3.35
C LYS A 65 -5.45 9.77 3.80
N ALA A 66 -4.88 8.68 4.31
CA ALA A 66 -3.56 8.69 4.93
C ALA A 66 -2.81 7.40 4.60
N VAL A 67 -1.56 7.57 4.16
CA VAL A 67 -0.64 6.48 3.87
C VAL A 67 0.66 6.81 4.59
N HIS A 68 1.09 5.95 5.51
CA HIS A 68 2.40 6.05 6.13
C HIS A 68 3.36 5.18 5.34
N LEU A 69 4.18 5.82 4.49
CA LEU A 69 5.23 5.16 3.73
C LEU A 69 6.45 4.88 4.62
N PRO A 70 7.14 3.75 4.44
CA PRO A 70 8.35 3.45 5.21
C PRO A 70 9.51 4.31 4.70
N SER A 71 10.41 4.66 5.62
CA SER A 71 11.56 5.52 5.32
C SER A 71 12.54 4.89 4.31
N VAL A 72 12.58 3.56 4.27
CA VAL A 72 13.49 2.77 3.42
C VAL A 72 12.93 2.45 2.03
N LEU A 73 11.72 2.90 1.70
CA LEU A 73 11.06 2.58 0.43
C LEU A 73 11.91 3.04 -0.77
N ARG A 74 12.13 2.15 -1.73
CA ARG A 74 13.03 2.36 -2.88
C ARG A 74 12.28 2.58 -4.19
N LYS A 75 11.11 1.98 -4.35
CA LYS A 75 10.31 2.03 -5.58
C LYS A 75 8.83 2.20 -5.28
N ILE A 76 8.17 3.05 -6.05
CA ILE A 76 6.72 3.16 -6.15
C ILE A 76 6.35 2.93 -7.62
N GLY A 77 5.46 1.98 -7.87
CA GLY A 77 4.96 1.64 -9.20
C GLY A 77 4.07 2.72 -9.80
N ARG A 78 3.65 2.48 -11.04
CA ARG A 78 2.74 3.36 -11.76
C ARG A 78 1.35 3.26 -11.18
N GLY A 79 0.68 4.41 -11.02
CA GLY A 79 -0.74 4.44 -10.64
C GLY A 79 -1.05 3.90 -9.25
N VAL A 80 -0.05 3.73 -8.36
CA VAL A 80 -0.25 3.20 -7.00
C VAL A 80 -1.41 3.85 -6.25
N PHE A 81 -1.61 5.16 -6.40
CA PHE A 81 -2.74 5.89 -5.79
C PHE A 81 -3.67 6.49 -6.85
N ARG A 82 -3.80 5.84 -8.00
CA ARG A 82 -4.76 6.21 -9.04
C ARG A 82 -6.16 6.16 -8.41
N THR A 83 -6.99 7.15 -8.73
CA THR A 83 -8.38 7.24 -8.23
C THR A 83 -8.52 7.35 -6.69
N CYS A 84 -7.45 7.57 -5.92
CA CYS A 84 -7.51 7.89 -4.48
C CYS A 84 -8.00 9.32 -4.22
N GLU A 85 -9.28 9.60 -4.46
CA GLU A 85 -9.86 10.95 -4.47
C GLU A 85 -9.71 11.72 -3.13
N LYS A 86 -9.61 10.99 -2.01
CA LYS A 86 -9.51 11.60 -0.67
C LYS A 86 -8.07 11.73 -0.18
N LEU A 87 -7.09 11.21 -0.91
CA LEU A 87 -5.68 11.30 -0.55
C LEU A 87 -5.15 12.67 -0.98
N LYS A 88 -4.99 13.58 -0.01
CA LYS A 88 -4.60 14.97 -0.30
C LYS A 88 -3.10 15.21 -0.30
N GLU A 89 -2.38 14.43 0.50
CA GLU A 89 -0.96 14.60 0.74
C GLU A 89 -0.32 13.24 0.93
N ILE A 90 0.88 13.08 0.37
CA ILE A 90 1.72 11.92 0.59
C ILE A 90 3.16 12.40 0.84
N ASN A 91 3.73 11.97 1.95
CA ASN A 91 5.12 12.26 2.29
C ASN A 91 6.00 11.19 1.64
N LEU A 92 6.65 11.55 0.54
CA LEU A 92 7.57 10.63 -0.14
C LEU A 92 8.86 10.46 0.68
N PRO A 93 9.34 9.21 0.85
CA PRO A 93 10.57 8.94 1.57
C PRO A 93 11.79 9.45 0.80
N SER A 94 12.81 9.89 1.53
CA SER A 94 14.03 10.48 0.96
C SER A 94 14.87 9.51 0.12
N GLU A 95 14.69 8.21 0.38
CA GLU A 95 15.47 7.11 -0.20
C GLU A 95 14.88 6.54 -1.50
N LEU A 96 13.77 7.14 -1.99
CA LEU A 96 13.03 6.73 -3.18
C LEU A 96 13.85 6.98 -4.45
N LYS A 97 13.97 5.94 -5.29
CA LYS A 97 14.81 5.98 -6.50
C LYS A 97 14.00 6.00 -7.79
N GLU A 98 12.79 5.42 -7.78
CA GLU A 98 11.97 5.22 -8.98
C GLU A 98 10.49 5.54 -8.70
N ILE A 99 9.86 6.26 -9.65
CA ILE A 99 8.43 6.65 -9.73
C ILE A 99 8.00 6.59 -11.20
#